data_AF-A0A8H4LQ10-F1
#
_entry.id   AF-A0A8H4LQ10-F1
#
_cell.length_a   1.000
_cell.length_b   1.000
_cell.length_c   1.000
_cell.angle_alpha   90.00
_cell.angle_beta   90.00
_cell.angle_gamma   90.00
#
_symmetry.space_group_name_H-M   'P 1'
#
loop_
_entity.id
_entity.type
_entity.pdbx_description
1 polymer ?
#
loop_
_entity_poly.entity_id
_entity_poly.type
_entity_poly.pdbx_seq_one_letter_code
_entity_poly.pdbx_strand_id
1 'polypeptide(L)'
;MPQRNPEEIWEKLAKSVPKTNAEWEDARSRHGFDSAERIPGTIARLLNGPEENHDLCTVVFLARCKVVSHGAGKKVPYDDAKQFFGKDNSEATIVAYINAVVKLVKLLDELYLCGLRHRAFELLLYVPKKLAYLRQYTNSPSKFKSYFAAATTSPPEIQGSAVPCIQFLVGWKYTDLKYDSICEALGTRLFDQQEFDKFISAVKTGKLDSRLPPLPSTTPPLRIVQHFAIFSLSERLKKQARDSAGQLRGWNLMPPGTPVAAELHSYWWSSAHQAVVDETISCLLSLKFLVRGEYWHYSSRAIHHETGSLPTPDGKFQVIVPIIQNEKEHCEVLLETNGHRNRATWSSKSGFLLNQTTSLLTQDPIDYILIRL
;
A
#
# COMPACT_ATOMS: atom_id res chain seq x y z
N MET A 1 -7.08 -11.96 -35.22
CA MET A 1 -7.82 -11.26 -34.13
C MET A 1 -7.71 -9.77 -34.36
N PRO A 2 -8.79 -8.98 -34.33
CA PRO A 2 -8.68 -7.53 -34.53
C PRO A 2 -7.86 -6.94 -33.37
N GLN A 3 -6.84 -6.16 -33.69
CA GLN A 3 -6.08 -5.38 -32.71
C GLN A 3 -7.05 -4.42 -32.02
N ARG A 4 -7.48 -4.74 -30.80
CA ARG A 4 -8.23 -3.80 -29.96
C ARG A 4 -7.34 -2.60 -29.69
N ASN A 5 -7.79 -1.40 -30.07
CA ASN A 5 -7.05 -0.17 -29.83
C ASN A 5 -6.87 0.01 -28.31
N PRO A 6 -5.62 0.01 -27.79
CA PRO A 6 -5.34 0.23 -26.38
C PRO A 6 -5.96 1.52 -25.83
N GLU A 7 -6.19 2.53 -26.67
CA GLU A 7 -6.77 3.82 -26.28
C GLU A 7 -8.26 3.73 -25.95
N GLU A 8 -9.04 2.93 -26.70
CA GLU A 8 -10.48 2.74 -26.45
C GLU A 8 -10.77 2.20 -25.04
N ILE A 9 -9.87 1.37 -24.51
CA ILE A 9 -10.01 0.80 -23.16
C ILE A 9 -9.84 1.89 -22.10
N TRP A 10 -8.90 2.82 -22.32
CA TRP A 10 -8.70 3.97 -21.44
C TRP A 10 -9.81 5.01 -21.57
N GLU A 11 -10.37 5.22 -22.77
CA GLU A 11 -11.55 6.07 -22.95
C GLU A 11 -12.78 5.52 -22.25
N LYS A 12 -13.00 4.19 -22.33
CA LYS A 12 -14.09 3.53 -21.61
C LYS A 12 -13.91 3.66 -20.10
N LEU A 13 -12.69 3.51 -19.59
CA LEU A 13 -12.39 3.78 -18.19
C LEU A 13 -12.74 5.24 -17.85
N ALA A 14 -12.23 6.20 -18.61
CA ALA A 14 -12.45 7.63 -18.38
C ALA A 14 -13.93 8.03 -18.32
N LYS A 15 -14.77 7.39 -19.15
CA LYS A 15 -16.23 7.60 -19.19
C LYS A 15 -16.98 6.92 -18.03
N SER A 16 -16.40 5.86 -17.45
CA SER A 16 -17.02 5.09 -16.37
C SER A 16 -16.71 5.60 -14.97
N VAL A 17 -15.66 6.40 -14.80
CA VAL A 17 -15.18 6.87 -13.50
C VAL A 17 -15.93 8.14 -13.09
N PRO A 18 -16.65 8.13 -11.95
CA PRO A 18 -17.26 9.34 -11.41
C PRO A 18 -16.20 10.34 -10.92
N LYS A 19 -16.36 11.61 -11.26
CA LYS A 19 -15.44 12.73 -10.98
C LYS A 19 -15.95 13.71 -9.94
N THR A 20 -17.27 13.80 -9.77
CA THR A 20 -17.93 14.69 -8.82
C THR A 20 -18.76 13.90 -7.81
N ASN A 21 -19.07 14.48 -6.65
CA ASN A 21 -19.93 13.82 -5.65
C ASN A 21 -21.31 13.45 -6.23
N ALA A 22 -21.90 14.32 -7.05
CA ALA A 22 -23.17 14.04 -7.73
C ALA A 22 -23.06 12.85 -8.69
N GLU A 23 -21.96 12.73 -9.43
CA GLU A 23 -21.72 11.56 -10.29
C GLU A 23 -21.53 10.27 -9.48
N TRP A 24 -20.92 10.34 -8.29
CA TRP A 24 -20.81 9.18 -7.39
C TRP A 24 -22.18 8.75 -6.85
N GLU A 25 -23.03 9.70 -6.46
CA GLU A 25 -24.40 9.43 -6.02
C GLU A 25 -25.26 8.83 -7.14
N ASP A 26 -25.18 9.38 -8.35
CA ASP A 26 -25.84 8.83 -9.54
C ASP A 26 -25.38 7.40 -9.85
N ALA A 27 -24.07 7.16 -9.83
CA ALA A 27 -23.51 5.83 -10.06
C ALA A 27 -24.01 4.82 -9.01
N ARG A 28 -24.05 5.20 -7.73
CA ARG A 28 -24.59 4.34 -6.67
C ARG A 28 -26.05 4.01 -6.93
N SER A 29 -26.87 5.00 -7.27
CA SER A 29 -28.30 4.80 -7.56
C SER A 29 -28.50 3.83 -8.74
N ARG A 30 -27.79 4.04 -9.85
CA ARG A 30 -27.85 3.16 -11.04
C ARG A 30 -27.46 1.72 -10.74
N HIS A 31 -26.53 1.51 -9.80
CA HIS A 31 -26.05 0.18 -9.44
C HIS A 31 -26.69 -0.39 -8.16
N GLY A 32 -27.70 0.29 -7.59
CA GLY A 32 -28.43 -0.15 -6.40
C GLY A 32 -27.58 -0.17 -5.13
N PHE A 33 -26.61 0.74 -5.03
CA PHE A 33 -25.67 0.89 -3.92
C PHE A 33 -25.85 2.22 -3.18
N ASP A 34 -27.02 2.85 -3.32
CA ASP A 34 -27.37 4.18 -2.81
C ASP A 34 -27.98 4.18 -1.40
N SER A 35 -28.66 3.10 -1.00
CA SER A 35 -29.35 3.02 0.29
C SER A 35 -29.07 1.74 1.07
N ALA A 36 -29.30 1.79 2.38
CA ALA A 36 -29.02 0.67 3.28
C ALA A 36 -29.90 -0.55 2.96
N GLU A 37 -31.12 -0.33 2.47
CA GLU A 37 -32.08 -1.37 2.11
C GLU A 37 -31.67 -2.09 0.82
N ARG A 38 -31.03 -1.37 -0.12
CA ARG A 38 -30.67 -1.90 -1.45
C ARG A 38 -29.31 -2.60 -1.46
N ILE A 39 -28.35 -2.10 -0.68
CA ILE A 39 -26.96 -2.59 -0.64
C ILE A 39 -26.86 -4.12 -0.45
N PRO A 40 -27.53 -4.76 0.54
CA PRO A 40 -27.44 -6.20 0.74
C PRO A 40 -27.94 -7.00 -0.46
N GLY A 41 -29.08 -6.59 -1.03
CA GLY A 41 -29.65 -7.21 -2.24
C GLY A 41 -28.75 -7.04 -3.47
N THR A 42 -28.06 -5.90 -3.58
CA THR A 42 -27.05 -5.67 -4.62
C THR A 42 -25.84 -6.58 -4.45
N ILE A 43 -25.27 -6.69 -3.25
CA ILE A 43 -24.13 -7.61 -2.98
C ILE A 43 -24.51 -9.06 -3.29
N ALA A 44 -25.71 -9.49 -2.89
CA ALA A 44 -26.21 -10.82 -3.21
C ALA A 44 -26.33 -11.04 -4.73
N ARG A 45 -26.91 -10.08 -5.48
CA ARG A 45 -27.00 -10.15 -6.95
C ARG A 45 -25.65 -10.13 -7.65
N LEU A 46 -24.67 -9.39 -7.14
CA LEU A 46 -23.31 -9.34 -7.71
C LEU A 46 -22.61 -10.71 -7.66
N LEU A 47 -22.91 -11.53 -6.66
CA LEU A 47 -22.23 -12.79 -6.42
C LEU A 47 -23.03 -14.02 -6.83
N ASN A 48 -24.36 -13.93 -6.78
CA ASN A 48 -25.30 -15.04 -7.01
C ASN A 48 -26.30 -14.77 -8.14
N GLY A 49 -26.22 -13.60 -8.79
CA GLY A 49 -27.16 -13.20 -9.85
C GLY A 49 -26.91 -13.94 -11.18
N PRO A 50 -27.88 -13.84 -12.11
CA PRO A 50 -27.77 -14.44 -13.46
C PRO A 50 -26.64 -13.82 -14.27
N GLU A 51 -26.30 -14.46 -15.40
CA GLU A 51 -25.10 -14.32 -16.25
C GLU A 51 -24.63 -12.88 -16.59
N GLU A 52 -25.44 -11.85 -16.40
CA GLU A 52 -25.14 -10.44 -16.71
C GLU A 52 -23.99 -9.82 -15.90
N ASN A 53 -23.61 -10.40 -14.75
CA ASN A 53 -22.42 -9.99 -13.97
C ASN A 53 -21.22 -10.96 -14.08
N HIS A 54 -21.11 -11.66 -15.21
CA HIS A 54 -20.03 -12.62 -15.47
C HIS A 54 -18.64 -12.07 -15.13
N ASP A 55 -18.36 -10.80 -15.43
CA ASP A 55 -17.03 -10.20 -15.24
C ASP A 55 -16.62 -10.12 -13.75
N LEU A 56 -17.50 -9.69 -12.84
CA LEU A 56 -17.15 -9.64 -11.40
C LEU A 56 -17.10 -11.04 -10.79
N CYS A 57 -18.04 -11.91 -11.14
CA CYS A 57 -18.00 -13.33 -10.75
C CYS A 57 -16.69 -13.99 -11.20
N THR A 58 -16.21 -13.66 -12.41
CA THR A 58 -14.93 -14.13 -12.94
C THR A 58 -13.76 -13.61 -12.11
N VAL A 59 -13.76 -12.32 -11.74
CA VAL A 59 -12.71 -11.73 -10.88
C VAL A 59 -12.67 -12.43 -9.52
N VAL A 60 -13.82 -12.62 -8.88
CA VAL A 60 -13.94 -13.29 -7.58
C VAL A 60 -13.52 -14.77 -7.68
N PHE A 61 -13.88 -15.46 -8.76
CA PHE A 61 -13.45 -16.83 -9.02
C PHE A 61 -11.93 -16.94 -9.22
N LEU A 62 -11.32 -16.07 -10.03
CA LEU A 62 -9.86 -16.03 -10.21
C LEU A 62 -9.12 -15.70 -8.91
N ALA A 63 -9.69 -14.82 -8.08
CA ALA A 63 -9.17 -14.56 -6.75
C ALA A 63 -9.21 -15.83 -5.86
N ARG A 64 -10.31 -16.58 -5.86
CA ARG A 64 -10.39 -17.89 -5.18
C ARG A 64 -9.32 -18.86 -5.69
N CYS A 65 -9.12 -18.98 -6.99
CA CYS A 65 -8.07 -19.82 -7.58
C CYS A 65 -6.68 -19.45 -7.03
N LYS A 66 -6.39 -18.15 -6.83
CA LYS A 66 -5.16 -17.70 -6.17
C LYS A 66 -5.05 -18.21 -4.74
N VAL A 67 -6.12 -18.11 -3.95
CA VAL A 67 -6.14 -18.58 -2.56
C VAL A 67 -5.85 -20.09 -2.48
N VAL A 68 -6.56 -20.89 -3.28
CA VAL A 68 -6.36 -22.35 -3.33
C VAL A 68 -4.93 -22.70 -3.77
N SER A 69 -4.39 -21.99 -4.77
CA SER A 69 -3.01 -22.17 -5.24
C SER A 69 -1.96 -21.96 -4.15
N HIS A 70 -2.22 -21.01 -3.25
CA HIS A 70 -1.29 -20.59 -2.23
C HIS A 70 -1.18 -21.66 -1.13
N GLY A 71 -2.29 -22.31 -0.81
CA GLY A 71 -2.37 -23.38 0.19
C GLY A 71 -1.97 -24.77 -0.31
N ALA A 72 -2.25 -25.12 -1.57
CA ALA A 72 -2.10 -26.49 -2.09
C ALA A 72 -0.88 -26.72 -3.00
N GLY A 73 -0.11 -25.67 -3.32
CA GLY A 73 0.92 -25.73 -4.34
C GLY A 73 0.38 -25.60 -5.77
N LYS A 74 1.28 -25.33 -6.73
CA LYS A 74 1.01 -24.67 -8.02
C LYS A 74 -0.02 -25.33 -8.98
N LYS A 75 -0.43 -26.60 -8.80
CA LYS A 75 -1.19 -27.36 -9.83
C LYS A 75 -2.72 -27.28 -9.74
N VAL A 76 -3.29 -27.20 -8.53
CA VAL A 76 -4.75 -27.17 -8.30
C VAL A 76 -5.53 -26.05 -9.03
N PRO A 77 -4.99 -24.84 -9.31
CA PRO A 77 -5.79 -23.74 -9.87
C PRO A 77 -6.13 -23.92 -11.35
N TYR A 78 -5.32 -24.69 -12.09
CA TYR A 78 -5.45 -24.77 -13.54
C TYR A 78 -6.68 -25.58 -13.96
N ASP A 79 -6.95 -26.72 -13.30
CA ASP A 79 -8.06 -27.60 -13.67
C ASP A 79 -9.42 -26.93 -13.38
N ASP A 80 -9.58 -26.34 -12.19
CA ASP A 80 -10.76 -25.55 -11.81
C ASP A 80 -10.99 -24.39 -12.79
N ALA A 81 -9.94 -23.63 -13.12
CA ALA A 81 -10.04 -22.51 -14.04
C ALA A 81 -10.32 -22.94 -15.49
N LYS A 82 -9.77 -24.07 -15.93
CA LYS A 82 -10.04 -24.63 -17.25
C LYS A 82 -11.48 -25.11 -17.39
N GLN A 83 -12.06 -25.65 -16.33
CA GLN A 83 -13.48 -25.98 -16.28
C GLN A 83 -14.35 -24.72 -16.35
N PHE A 84 -13.94 -23.65 -15.69
CA PHE A 84 -14.68 -22.37 -15.66
C PHE A 84 -14.60 -21.58 -16.98
N PHE A 85 -13.43 -21.50 -17.62
CA PHE A 85 -13.23 -20.71 -18.85
C PHE A 85 -13.41 -21.49 -20.16
N GLY A 86 -13.64 -22.80 -20.08
CA GLY A 86 -13.58 -23.68 -21.25
C GLY A 86 -12.15 -24.01 -21.68
N LYS A 87 -11.99 -25.04 -22.53
CA LYS A 87 -10.70 -25.66 -22.89
C LYS A 87 -9.75 -24.76 -23.70
N ASP A 88 -10.20 -23.58 -24.13
CA ASP A 88 -9.50 -22.75 -25.12
C ASP A 88 -8.38 -21.87 -24.53
N ASN A 89 -8.35 -21.68 -23.21
CA ASN A 89 -7.32 -20.87 -22.56
C ASN A 89 -6.09 -21.68 -22.14
N SER A 90 -4.91 -21.20 -22.52
CA SER A 90 -3.64 -21.77 -22.05
C SER A 90 -3.44 -21.55 -20.54
N GLU A 91 -2.66 -22.42 -19.89
CA GLU A 91 -2.28 -22.26 -18.48
C GLU A 91 -1.60 -20.92 -18.23
N ALA A 92 -0.70 -20.50 -19.12
CA ALA A 92 -0.03 -19.21 -19.04
C ALA A 92 -1.02 -18.04 -19.08
N THR A 93 -2.08 -18.14 -19.90
CA THR A 93 -3.14 -17.13 -19.97
C THR A 93 -3.92 -17.05 -18.66
N ILE A 94 -4.32 -18.21 -18.10
CA ILE A 94 -5.05 -18.28 -16.82
C ILE A 94 -4.19 -17.69 -15.70
N VAL A 95 -2.92 -18.07 -15.61
CA VAL A 95 -1.97 -17.51 -14.63
C VAL A 95 -1.82 -16.00 -14.79
N ALA A 96 -1.76 -15.50 -16.03
CA ALA A 96 -1.72 -14.06 -16.28
C ALA A 96 -2.99 -13.34 -15.81
N TYR A 97 -4.17 -13.95 -15.95
CA TYR A 97 -5.43 -13.39 -15.44
C TYR A 97 -5.52 -13.42 -13.92
N ILE A 98 -5.11 -14.52 -13.28
CA ILE A 98 -5.00 -14.60 -11.81
C ILE A 98 -4.08 -13.48 -11.30
N ASN A 99 -2.90 -13.32 -11.91
CA ASN A 99 -1.97 -12.27 -11.53
C ASN A 99 -2.52 -10.86 -11.77
N ALA A 100 -3.32 -10.65 -12.82
CA ALA A 100 -3.99 -9.37 -13.05
C ALA A 100 -5.00 -9.06 -11.93
N VAL A 101 -5.76 -10.05 -11.46
CA VAL A 101 -6.69 -9.85 -10.32
C VAL A 101 -5.93 -9.50 -9.03
N VAL A 102 -4.82 -10.19 -8.73
CA VAL A 102 -3.98 -9.86 -7.56
C VAL A 102 -3.41 -8.44 -7.66
N LYS A 103 -2.94 -8.03 -8.85
CA LYS A 103 -2.48 -6.65 -9.06
C LYS A 103 -3.61 -5.63 -8.96
N LEU A 104 -4.84 -6.00 -9.34
CA LEU A 104 -6.01 -5.14 -9.18
C LEU A 104 -6.31 -4.91 -7.70
N VAL A 105 -6.27 -5.95 -6.85
CA VAL A 105 -6.42 -5.80 -5.39
C VAL A 105 -5.47 -4.73 -4.86
N LYS A 106 -4.18 -4.84 -5.20
CA LYS A 106 -3.17 -3.85 -4.79
C LYS A 106 -3.47 -2.44 -5.30
N LEU A 107 -3.91 -2.30 -6.55
CA LEU A 107 -4.30 -1.00 -7.11
C LEU A 107 -5.46 -0.37 -6.34
N LEU A 108 -6.46 -1.14 -5.95
CA LEU A 108 -7.60 -0.65 -5.17
C LEU A 108 -7.18 -0.27 -3.74
N ASP A 109 -6.29 -1.06 -3.12
CA ASP A 109 -5.72 -0.74 -1.81
C ASP A 109 -4.92 0.57 -1.87
N GLU A 110 -4.07 0.76 -2.89
CA GLU A 110 -3.34 2.00 -3.10
C GLU A 110 -4.29 3.20 -3.26
N LEU A 111 -5.37 3.06 -4.03
CA LEU A 111 -6.37 4.13 -4.19
C LEU A 111 -7.09 4.44 -2.88
N TYR A 112 -7.45 3.42 -2.09
CA TYR A 112 -8.04 3.61 -0.77
C TYR A 112 -7.12 4.45 0.14
N LEU A 113 -5.82 4.11 0.13
CA LEU A 113 -4.79 4.77 0.93
C LEU A 113 -4.45 6.18 0.43
N CYS A 114 -4.56 6.44 -0.88
CA CYS A 114 -4.44 7.77 -1.48
C CYS A 114 -5.62 8.70 -1.17
N GLY A 115 -6.58 8.27 -0.35
CA GLY A 115 -7.68 9.11 0.13
C GLY A 115 -8.99 8.91 -0.62
N LEU A 116 -9.08 7.99 -1.58
CA LEU A 116 -10.36 7.65 -2.21
C LEU A 116 -11.29 6.86 -1.26
N ARG A 117 -10.75 6.29 -0.18
CA ARG A 117 -11.50 5.54 0.84
C ARG A 117 -12.37 4.43 0.21
N HIS A 118 -13.52 4.11 0.81
CA HIS A 118 -14.43 3.04 0.38
C HIS A 118 -14.83 3.12 -1.11
N ARG A 119 -14.88 4.32 -1.68
CA ARG A 119 -15.14 4.55 -3.11
C ARG A 119 -14.16 3.82 -4.02
N ALA A 120 -12.93 3.56 -3.57
CA ALA A 120 -11.96 2.74 -4.30
C ALA A 120 -12.51 1.35 -4.61
N PHE A 121 -13.26 0.74 -3.68
CA PHE A 121 -13.82 -0.59 -3.84
C PHE A 121 -15.16 -0.58 -4.58
N GLU A 122 -15.92 0.51 -4.50
CA GLU A 122 -17.10 0.71 -5.33
C GLU A 122 -16.75 0.74 -6.84
N LEU A 123 -15.50 1.01 -7.22
CA LEU A 123 -15.06 0.88 -8.62
C LEU A 123 -15.32 -0.51 -9.21
N LEU A 124 -15.40 -1.55 -8.38
CA LEU A 124 -15.80 -2.90 -8.80
C LEU A 124 -17.24 -2.96 -9.29
N LEU A 125 -18.06 -1.95 -9.04
CA LEU A 125 -19.42 -1.80 -9.58
C LEU A 125 -19.39 -1.11 -10.95
N TYR A 126 -18.63 -0.03 -11.08
CA TYR A 126 -18.73 0.90 -12.22
C TYR A 126 -17.71 0.66 -13.33
N VAL A 127 -16.48 0.29 -12.96
CA VAL A 127 -15.37 0.17 -13.92
C VAL A 127 -15.58 -1.09 -14.79
N PRO A 128 -15.27 -1.03 -16.09
CA PRO A 128 -15.29 -2.23 -16.94
C PRO A 128 -14.25 -3.26 -16.51
N LYS A 129 -14.66 -4.51 -16.28
CA LYS A 129 -13.87 -5.52 -15.54
C LYS A 129 -13.45 -6.71 -16.40
N LYS A 130 -13.61 -6.62 -17.72
CA LYS A 130 -13.15 -7.64 -18.67
C LYS A 130 -11.66 -7.93 -18.42
N LEU A 131 -11.27 -9.20 -18.42
CA LEU A 131 -9.90 -9.62 -18.08
C LEU A 131 -8.81 -8.95 -18.93
N ALA A 132 -9.10 -8.68 -20.20
CA ALA A 132 -8.20 -7.93 -21.08
C ALA A 132 -7.95 -6.51 -20.58
N TYR A 133 -8.97 -5.86 -20.02
CA TYR A 133 -8.88 -4.48 -19.53
C TYR A 133 -8.14 -4.45 -18.20
N LEU A 134 -8.43 -5.40 -17.31
CA LEU A 134 -7.71 -5.53 -16.04
C LEU A 134 -6.21 -5.72 -16.25
N ARG A 135 -5.79 -6.50 -17.25
CA ARG A 135 -4.37 -6.62 -17.63
C ARG A 135 -3.76 -5.28 -18.04
N GLN A 136 -4.50 -4.46 -18.77
CA GLN A 136 -4.01 -3.16 -19.21
C GLN A 136 -3.91 -2.16 -18.03
N TYR A 137 -4.94 -2.11 -17.18
CA TYR A 137 -4.94 -1.28 -15.97
C TYR A 137 -3.76 -1.63 -15.06
N THR A 138 -3.54 -2.92 -14.83
CA THR A 138 -2.50 -3.43 -13.92
C THR A 138 -1.08 -3.40 -14.51
N ASN A 139 -0.93 -3.24 -15.82
CA ASN A 139 0.36 -3.00 -16.47
C ASN A 139 0.72 -1.50 -16.54
N SER A 140 -0.22 -0.60 -16.27
CA SER A 140 0.01 0.85 -16.27
C SER A 140 -0.61 1.51 -15.03
N PRO A 141 -0.13 1.14 -13.83
CA PRO A 141 -0.74 1.54 -12.55
C PRO A 141 -0.82 3.06 -12.38
N SER A 142 0.22 3.81 -12.76
CA SER A 142 0.23 5.28 -12.66
C SER A 142 -0.85 5.93 -13.54
N LYS A 143 -1.02 5.43 -14.77
CA LYS A 143 -2.05 5.90 -15.70
C LYS A 143 -3.45 5.55 -15.20
N PHE A 144 -3.65 4.36 -14.63
CA PHE A 144 -4.92 4.01 -14.01
C PHE A 144 -5.24 4.96 -12.86
N LYS A 145 -4.30 5.18 -11.94
CA LYS A 145 -4.48 6.06 -10.77
C LYS A 145 -4.73 7.52 -11.15
N SER A 146 -4.18 8.02 -12.25
CA SER A 146 -4.40 9.42 -12.67
C SER A 146 -5.87 9.75 -12.98
N TYR A 147 -6.70 8.75 -13.31
CA TYR A 147 -8.15 8.97 -13.49
C TYR A 147 -8.89 9.27 -12.18
N PHE A 148 -8.25 9.08 -11.02
CA PHE A 148 -8.83 9.23 -9.69
C PHE A 148 -8.10 10.29 -8.85
N ALA A 149 -7.25 11.12 -9.46
CA ALA A 149 -6.37 12.07 -8.75
C ALA A 149 -7.12 13.19 -8.00
N ALA A 150 -8.37 13.47 -8.37
CA ALA A 150 -9.25 14.39 -7.65
C ALA A 150 -9.90 13.67 -6.46
N ALA A 151 -9.13 13.39 -5.40
CA ALA A 151 -9.65 12.77 -4.19
C ALA A 151 -10.53 13.78 -3.43
N THR A 152 -11.79 13.43 -3.19
CA THR A 152 -12.72 14.19 -2.36
C THR A 152 -12.77 13.57 -0.97
N THR A 153 -12.31 14.31 0.04
CA THR A 153 -12.53 13.95 1.46
C THR A 153 -14.04 13.88 1.68
N SER A 154 -14.55 12.69 1.94
CA SER A 154 -15.98 12.46 2.04
C SER A 154 -16.37 12.26 3.51
N PRO A 155 -17.53 12.77 3.95
CA PRO A 155 -18.07 12.48 5.27
C PRO A 155 -18.36 10.96 5.41
N PRO A 156 -18.67 10.48 6.63
CA PRO A 156 -19.14 9.12 6.82
C PRO A 156 -20.33 8.79 5.91
N GLU A 157 -20.27 7.63 5.25
CA GLU A 157 -21.30 7.16 4.31
C GLU A 157 -21.66 5.70 4.64
N ILE A 158 -22.93 5.32 4.51
CA ILE A 158 -23.43 3.96 4.80
C ILE A 158 -22.78 2.87 3.93
N GLN A 159 -22.37 3.23 2.71
CA GLN A 159 -21.64 2.36 1.78
C GLN A 159 -20.29 1.92 2.37
N GLY A 160 -19.69 2.75 3.23
CA GLY A 160 -18.46 2.44 3.92
C GLY A 160 -18.58 1.27 4.91
N SER A 161 -19.78 0.89 5.35
CA SER A 161 -19.96 -0.31 6.17
C SER A 161 -20.01 -1.62 5.39
N ALA A 162 -20.27 -1.58 4.08
CA ALA A 162 -20.43 -2.77 3.24
C ALA A 162 -19.53 -2.71 2.01
N VAL A 163 -18.26 -2.40 2.23
CA VAL A 163 -17.27 -2.23 1.17
C VAL A 163 -17.10 -3.52 0.35
N PRO A 164 -17.40 -3.52 -0.96
CA PRO A 164 -17.37 -4.72 -1.78
C PRO A 164 -15.95 -5.06 -2.26
N CYS A 165 -14.95 -5.02 -1.37
CA CYS A 165 -13.57 -5.36 -1.72
C CYS A 165 -13.42 -6.85 -2.05
N ILE A 166 -12.47 -7.20 -2.92
CA ILE A 166 -12.36 -8.55 -3.51
C ILE A 166 -12.19 -9.62 -2.42
N GLN A 167 -11.37 -9.37 -1.40
CA GLN A 167 -11.14 -10.29 -0.29
C GLN A 167 -12.42 -10.60 0.49
N PHE A 168 -13.28 -9.60 0.71
CA PHE A 168 -14.57 -9.80 1.38
C PHE A 168 -15.55 -10.57 0.49
N LEU A 169 -15.60 -10.26 -0.81
CA LEU A 169 -16.44 -10.97 -1.76
C LEU A 169 -16.05 -12.45 -1.89
N VAL A 170 -14.75 -12.76 -1.86
CA VAL A 170 -14.25 -14.14 -1.84
C VAL A 170 -14.68 -14.85 -0.56
N GLY A 171 -14.45 -14.25 0.61
CA GLY A 171 -14.81 -14.85 1.90
C GLY A 171 -16.32 -15.02 2.09
N TRP A 172 -17.13 -14.12 1.52
CA TRP A 172 -18.58 -14.27 1.48
C TRP A 172 -19.04 -15.44 0.59
N LYS A 173 -18.49 -15.54 -0.61
CA LYS A 173 -18.92 -16.54 -1.61
C LYS A 173 -18.39 -17.94 -1.31
N TYR A 174 -17.17 -18.05 -0.77
CA TYR A 174 -16.47 -19.30 -0.51
C TYR A 174 -16.20 -19.44 0.99
N THR A 175 -17.23 -19.87 1.72
CA THR A 175 -17.24 -19.95 3.19
C THR A 175 -16.29 -20.99 3.78
N ASP A 176 -15.75 -21.88 2.94
CA ASP A 176 -14.72 -22.86 3.28
C ASP A 176 -13.30 -22.23 3.42
N LEU A 177 -13.11 -21.03 2.88
CA LEU A 177 -11.82 -20.33 2.92
C LEU A 177 -11.73 -19.41 4.15
N LYS A 178 -10.62 -19.54 4.90
CA LYS A 178 -10.31 -18.64 6.03
C LYS A 178 -9.89 -17.26 5.52
N TYR A 179 -10.39 -16.20 6.16
CA TYR A 179 -10.10 -14.81 5.78
C TYR A 179 -8.61 -14.48 5.76
N ASP A 180 -7.85 -14.88 6.79
CA ASP A 180 -6.39 -14.68 6.83
C ASP A 180 -5.70 -15.31 5.60
N SER A 181 -6.09 -16.52 5.21
CA SER A 181 -5.53 -17.20 4.03
C SER A 181 -5.91 -16.48 2.73
N ILE A 182 -7.09 -15.88 2.66
CA ILE A 182 -7.51 -15.04 1.52
C ILE A 182 -6.60 -13.81 1.44
N CYS A 183 -6.42 -13.09 2.54
CA CYS A 183 -5.60 -11.90 2.63
C CYS A 183 -4.13 -12.16 2.27
N GLU A 184 -3.54 -13.23 2.82
CA GLU A 184 -2.17 -13.64 2.50
C GLU A 184 -1.98 -13.94 1.02
N ALA A 185 -2.89 -14.73 0.44
CA ALA A 185 -2.78 -15.16 -0.95
C ALA A 185 -3.00 -14.00 -1.95
N LEU A 186 -3.91 -13.07 -1.63
CA LEU A 186 -4.14 -11.86 -2.42
C LEU A 186 -3.12 -10.76 -2.14
N GLY A 187 -2.34 -10.89 -1.06
CA GLY A 187 -1.31 -9.93 -0.66
C GLY A 187 -1.90 -8.59 -0.26
N THR A 188 -3.01 -8.60 0.49
CA THR A 188 -3.67 -7.42 1.06
C THR A 188 -3.75 -7.56 2.58
N ARG A 189 -3.61 -6.44 3.29
CA ARG A 189 -3.77 -6.33 4.75
C ARG A 189 -4.59 -5.10 5.15
N LEU A 190 -5.36 -4.56 4.21
CA LEU A 190 -6.02 -3.28 4.40
C LEU A 190 -7.08 -3.33 5.51
N PHE A 191 -7.76 -4.46 5.62
CA PHE A 191 -8.83 -4.69 6.59
C PHE A 191 -8.53 -5.95 7.39
N ASP A 192 -8.72 -5.87 8.69
CA ASP A 192 -8.55 -6.99 9.60
C ASP A 192 -9.79 -7.92 9.63
N GLN A 193 -9.70 -8.98 10.43
CA GLN A 193 -10.81 -9.90 10.64
C GLN A 193 -12.06 -9.18 11.18
N GLN A 194 -11.88 -8.15 12.02
CA GLN A 194 -13.01 -7.43 12.61
C GLN A 194 -13.80 -6.66 11.53
N GLU A 195 -13.12 -6.01 10.59
CA GLU A 195 -13.78 -5.33 9.47
C GLU A 195 -14.46 -6.31 8.52
N PHE A 196 -13.87 -7.50 8.30
CA PHE A 196 -14.54 -8.57 7.55
C PHE A 196 -15.80 -9.05 8.25
N ASP A 197 -15.76 -9.30 9.57
CA ASP A 197 -16.93 -9.75 10.33
C ASP A 197 -18.06 -8.71 10.32
N LYS A 198 -17.71 -7.41 10.39
CA LYS A 198 -18.66 -6.30 10.23
C LYS A 198 -19.31 -6.33 8.85
N PHE A 199 -18.54 -6.55 7.78
CA PHE A 199 -19.08 -6.70 6.43
C PHE A 199 -20.05 -7.90 6.35
N ILE A 200 -19.66 -9.07 6.86
CA ILE A 200 -20.52 -10.27 6.85
C ILE A 200 -21.83 -10.01 7.61
N SER A 201 -21.74 -9.38 8.79
CA SER A 201 -22.90 -9.02 9.61
C SER A 201 -23.82 -8.04 8.88
N ALA A 202 -23.26 -7.01 8.28
CA ALA A 202 -24.02 -6.00 7.54
C ALA A 202 -24.79 -6.60 6.36
N VAL A 203 -24.15 -7.47 5.57
CA VAL A 203 -24.80 -8.13 4.44
C VAL A 203 -25.88 -9.11 4.88
N LYS A 204 -25.68 -9.86 5.99
CA LYS A 204 -26.68 -10.83 6.50
C LYS A 204 -27.88 -10.16 7.15
N THR A 205 -27.65 -9.12 7.95
CA THR A 205 -28.68 -8.51 8.79
C THR A 205 -29.34 -7.30 8.15
N GLY A 206 -28.73 -6.74 7.10
CA GLY A 206 -29.13 -5.46 6.51
C GLY A 206 -28.85 -4.25 7.40
N LYS A 207 -28.21 -4.44 8.56
CA LYS A 207 -27.85 -3.34 9.47
C LYS A 207 -26.53 -2.73 9.04
N LEU A 208 -26.60 -1.52 8.49
CA LEU A 208 -25.47 -0.75 7.99
C LEU A 208 -25.26 0.49 8.84
N ASP A 209 -24.02 0.75 9.23
CA ASP A 209 -23.65 1.95 9.97
C ASP A 209 -23.12 3.02 9.02
N SER A 210 -23.44 4.30 9.27
CA SER A 210 -22.78 5.39 8.55
C SER A 210 -21.38 5.60 9.13
N ARG A 211 -20.40 4.91 8.55
CA ARG A 211 -18.99 4.98 8.96
C ARG A 211 -18.09 4.74 7.76
N LEU A 212 -16.87 5.26 7.85
CA LEU A 212 -15.80 4.82 6.97
C LEU A 212 -15.09 3.63 7.61
N PRO A 213 -14.65 2.64 6.82
CA PRO A 213 -13.69 1.68 7.33
C PRO A 213 -12.45 2.42 7.86
N PRO A 214 -11.80 1.88 8.89
CA PRO A 214 -10.59 2.49 9.39
C PRO A 214 -9.51 2.50 8.30
N LEU A 215 -8.58 3.46 8.38
CA LEU A 215 -7.29 3.21 7.76
C LEU A 215 -6.72 1.95 8.42
N PRO A 216 -6.00 1.07 7.69
CA PRO A 216 -5.19 0.07 8.36
C PRO A 216 -4.41 0.82 9.44
N SER A 217 -4.44 0.32 10.67
CA SER A 217 -3.53 0.87 11.67
C SER A 217 -2.16 0.73 11.02
N THR A 218 -1.43 1.84 10.88
CA THR A 218 -0.04 1.82 10.48
C THR A 218 0.80 1.24 11.62
N THR A 219 0.43 0.04 12.06
CA THR A 219 1.32 -0.97 12.59
C THR A 219 1.62 -1.86 11.39
N PRO A 220 2.51 -1.43 10.48
CA PRO A 220 3.04 -2.35 9.49
C PRO A 220 3.54 -3.60 10.21
N PRO A 221 3.54 -4.78 9.58
CA PRO A 221 4.35 -5.87 10.04
C PRO A 221 5.81 -5.56 9.64
N LEU A 222 6.36 -4.46 10.16
CA LEU A 222 7.78 -4.49 10.49
C LEU A 222 7.84 -5.52 11.61
N ARG A 223 8.76 -6.48 11.53
CA ARG A 223 9.07 -7.32 12.70
C ARG A 223 9.16 -6.40 13.90
N ILE A 224 8.20 -6.53 14.82
CA ILE A 224 7.98 -5.76 16.05
C ILE A 224 9.23 -4.96 16.43
N VAL A 225 9.42 -3.81 15.78
CA VAL A 225 10.38 -2.82 16.24
C VAL A 225 9.57 -2.04 17.25
N GLN A 226 9.56 -2.55 18.50
CA GLN A 226 8.76 -1.93 19.58
C GLN A 226 9.07 -0.44 19.67
N HIS A 227 10.34 -0.07 19.37
CA HIS A 227 10.87 1.28 19.51
C HIS A 227 11.79 1.65 18.32
N PHE A 228 12.97 1.02 18.21
CA PHE A 228 13.90 1.19 17.09
C PHE A 228 14.70 -0.09 16.82
N ALA A 229 15.30 -0.18 15.63
CA ALA A 229 16.23 -1.23 15.25
C ALA A 229 17.51 -0.62 14.68
N ILE A 230 18.65 -1.19 15.05
CA ILE A 230 19.95 -0.88 14.45
C ILE A 230 20.26 -2.01 13.49
N PHE A 231 20.59 -1.69 12.24
CA PHE A 231 20.89 -2.67 11.21
C PHE A 231 22.26 -2.42 10.59
N SER A 232 22.94 -3.50 10.19
CA SER A 232 24.23 -3.40 9.52
C SER A 232 24.05 -2.94 8.07
N LEU A 233 24.85 -1.98 7.64
CA LEU A 233 24.90 -1.53 6.25
C LEU A 233 25.65 -2.56 5.39
N SER A 234 25.15 -2.84 4.18
CA SER A 234 25.85 -3.69 3.20
C SER A 234 27.10 -2.98 2.68
N GLU A 235 28.12 -3.71 2.20
CA GLU A 235 29.32 -3.07 1.63
C GLU A 235 28.99 -2.12 0.47
N ARG A 236 27.97 -2.45 -0.32
CA ARG A 236 27.47 -1.58 -1.39
C ARG A 236 26.88 -0.28 -0.83
N LEU A 237 26.05 -0.39 0.20
CA LEU A 237 25.43 0.77 0.84
C LEU A 237 26.47 1.66 1.53
N LYS A 238 27.47 1.06 2.20
CA LYS A 238 28.61 1.80 2.78
C LYS A 238 29.37 2.60 1.73
N LYS A 239 29.67 1.96 0.59
CA LYS A 239 30.35 2.63 -0.52
C LYS A 239 29.52 3.80 -1.06
N GLN A 240 28.24 3.58 -1.32
CA GLN A 240 27.36 4.64 -1.83
C GLN A 240 27.18 5.78 -0.83
N ALA A 241 27.06 5.50 0.47
CA ALA A 241 26.99 6.53 1.50
C ALA A 241 28.27 7.38 1.53
N ARG A 242 29.45 6.73 1.43
CA ARG A 242 30.74 7.42 1.32
C ARG A 242 30.84 8.27 0.05
N ASP A 243 30.44 7.72 -1.10
CA ASP A 243 30.46 8.45 -2.37
C ASP A 243 29.51 9.67 -2.33
N SER A 244 28.37 9.54 -1.64
CA SER A 244 27.41 10.62 -1.44
C SER A 244 27.96 11.77 -0.58
N ALA A 245 28.92 11.48 0.30
CA ALA A 245 29.53 12.47 1.17
C ALA A 245 30.23 13.60 0.40
N GLY A 246 30.82 13.30 -0.77
CA GLY A 246 31.43 14.29 -1.66
C GLY A 246 30.42 15.16 -2.44
N GLN A 247 29.13 14.87 -2.31
CA GLN A 247 28.02 15.59 -2.96
C GLN A 247 27.19 16.42 -1.98
N LEU A 248 27.57 16.48 -0.70
CA LEU A 248 26.94 17.36 0.28
C LEU A 248 27.26 18.82 -0.06
N ARG A 249 26.26 19.54 -0.60
CA ARG A 249 26.36 20.93 -1.04
C ARG A 249 25.11 21.69 -0.63
N GLY A 250 25.26 23.00 -0.43
CA GLY A 250 24.16 23.87 -0.03
C GLY A 250 23.81 23.74 1.46
N TRP A 251 23.16 24.77 2.00
CA TRP A 251 22.79 24.85 3.41
C TRP A 251 21.40 25.47 3.52
N ASN A 252 20.36 24.67 3.26
CA ASN A 252 18.99 25.17 3.20
C ASN A 252 18.28 24.97 4.54
N LEU A 253 17.52 25.99 4.97
CA LEU A 253 16.63 25.86 6.09
C LEU A 253 15.60 24.75 5.84
N MET A 254 15.24 24.04 6.91
CA MET A 254 14.23 23.01 6.80
C MET A 254 12.85 23.62 6.45
N PRO A 255 12.07 22.99 5.56
CA PRO A 255 10.71 23.37 5.25
C PRO A 255 9.80 23.47 6.51
N PRO A 256 8.74 24.30 6.45
CA PRO A 256 7.75 24.42 7.52
C PRO A 256 7.17 23.05 7.92
N GLY A 257 7.01 22.81 9.23
CA GLY A 257 6.54 21.52 9.78
C GLY A 257 7.64 20.59 10.28
N THR A 258 8.88 21.07 10.37
CA THR A 258 9.99 20.39 11.04
C THR A 258 9.96 20.74 12.54
N PRO A 259 10.22 19.80 13.47
CA PRO A 259 10.13 20.07 14.91
C PRO A 259 11.05 21.24 15.32
N VAL A 260 10.52 22.19 16.08
CA VAL A 260 11.25 23.37 16.57
C VAL A 260 12.42 22.99 17.51
N ALA A 261 12.41 21.76 18.04
CA ALA A 261 13.37 21.26 19.01
C ALA A 261 14.67 20.66 18.42
N ALA A 262 14.85 20.69 17.10
CA ALA A 262 16.08 20.23 16.44
C ALA A 262 16.60 21.29 15.46
N GLU A 263 17.90 21.57 15.55
CA GLU A 263 18.61 22.46 14.64
C GLU A 263 19.06 21.65 13.42
N LEU A 264 18.29 21.78 12.34
CA LEU A 264 18.41 20.95 11.15
C LEU A 264 18.59 21.82 9.89
N HIS A 265 19.53 21.41 9.05
CA HIS A 265 19.71 21.95 7.71
C HIS A 265 19.63 20.85 6.67
N SER A 266 19.19 21.20 5.47
CA SER A 266 19.10 20.26 4.34
C SER A 266 20.08 20.62 3.25
N TYR A 267 20.86 19.61 2.84
CA TYR A 267 21.72 19.68 1.67
C TYR A 267 20.89 19.60 0.40
N TRP A 268 21.46 20.07 -0.71
CA TRP A 268 20.88 19.87 -2.03
C TRP A 268 20.83 18.38 -2.39
N TRP A 269 19.69 17.98 -2.96
CA TRP A 269 19.48 16.61 -3.36
C TRP A 269 20.28 16.28 -4.63
N SER A 270 20.81 15.06 -4.71
CA SER A 270 21.62 14.59 -5.84
C SER A 270 21.26 13.14 -6.17
N SER A 271 21.67 12.67 -7.36
CA SER A 271 21.50 11.27 -7.76
C SER A 271 22.28 10.31 -6.85
N ALA A 272 23.39 10.73 -6.25
CA ALA A 272 24.14 9.94 -5.29
C ALA A 272 23.31 9.67 -4.01
N HIS A 273 22.58 10.69 -3.52
CA HIS A 273 21.68 10.52 -2.37
C HIS A 273 20.53 9.55 -2.69
N GLN A 274 19.96 9.64 -3.90
CA GLN A 274 18.90 8.71 -4.33
C GLN A 274 19.41 7.26 -4.41
N ALA A 275 20.63 7.04 -4.89
CA ALA A 275 21.22 5.70 -4.95
C ALA A 275 21.35 5.06 -3.56
N VAL A 276 21.67 5.84 -2.52
CA VAL A 276 21.70 5.37 -1.13
C VAL A 276 20.30 5.00 -0.65
N VAL A 277 19.28 5.79 -0.98
CA VAL A 277 17.87 5.49 -0.63
C VAL A 277 17.44 4.16 -1.24
N ASP A 278 17.64 3.98 -2.54
CA ASP A 278 17.21 2.78 -3.27
C ASP A 278 17.88 1.51 -2.71
N GLU A 279 19.19 1.57 -2.43
CA GLU A 279 19.92 0.46 -1.83
C GLU A 279 19.53 0.22 -0.38
N THR A 280 19.22 1.27 0.40
CA THR A 280 18.74 1.13 1.78
C THR A 280 17.41 0.39 1.82
N ILE A 281 16.46 0.75 0.95
CA ILE A 281 15.19 0.07 0.83
C ILE A 281 15.39 -1.41 0.44
N SER A 282 16.28 -1.68 -0.53
CA SER A 282 16.65 -3.04 -0.92
C SER A 282 17.23 -3.86 0.25
N CYS A 283 18.11 -3.24 1.06
CA CYS A 283 18.68 -3.86 2.25
C CYS A 283 17.61 -4.17 3.30
N LEU A 284 16.74 -3.22 3.60
CA LEU A 284 15.68 -3.41 4.60
C LEU A 284 14.66 -4.47 4.17
N LEU A 285 14.36 -4.58 2.87
CA LEU A 285 13.56 -5.67 2.32
C LEU A 285 14.25 -7.03 2.50
N SER A 286 15.56 -7.09 2.21
CA SER A 286 16.35 -8.32 2.32
C SER A 286 16.49 -8.78 3.77
N LEU A 287 16.67 -7.84 4.69
CA LEU A 287 16.72 -8.06 6.15
C LEU A 287 15.35 -8.35 6.75
N LYS A 288 14.28 -8.29 5.95
CA LYS A 288 12.88 -8.48 6.38
C LYS A 288 12.43 -7.45 7.44
N PHE A 289 13.06 -6.27 7.44
CA PHE A 289 12.53 -5.12 8.15
C PHE A 289 11.34 -4.55 7.40
N LEU A 290 11.43 -4.44 6.07
CA LEU A 290 10.30 -4.06 5.22
C LEU A 290 9.72 -5.28 4.51
N VAL A 291 8.43 -5.21 4.19
CA VAL A 291 7.76 -6.15 3.28
C VAL A 291 7.43 -5.42 1.99
N ARG A 292 7.69 -6.06 0.85
CA ARG A 292 7.51 -5.44 -0.46
C ARG A 292 6.05 -5.04 -0.67
N GLY A 293 5.81 -3.74 -0.85
CA GLY A 293 4.47 -3.17 -1.04
C GLY A 293 3.74 -2.82 0.27
N GLU A 294 4.39 -2.96 1.42
CA GLU A 294 3.81 -2.64 2.74
C GLU A 294 4.52 -1.44 3.41
N TYR A 295 5.21 -0.61 2.64
CA TYR A 295 5.85 0.64 3.10
C TYR A 295 5.61 1.75 2.10
N TRP A 296 5.52 3.00 2.58
CA TRP A 296 5.21 4.15 1.75
C TRP A 296 6.34 5.16 1.81
N HIS A 297 7.11 5.28 0.73
CA HIS A 297 8.15 6.32 0.68
C HIS A 297 7.52 7.72 0.62
N TYR A 298 7.56 8.45 1.73
CA TYR A 298 7.00 9.81 1.83
C TYR A 298 7.99 10.87 1.38
N SER A 299 9.24 10.76 1.82
CA SER A 299 10.28 11.75 1.51
C SER A 299 11.66 11.21 1.85
N SER A 300 12.68 11.63 1.10
CA SER A 300 14.08 11.50 1.51
C SER A 300 14.78 12.85 1.52
N ARG A 301 15.70 13.04 2.46
CA ARG A 301 16.52 14.26 2.58
C ARG A 301 17.93 13.92 3.04
N ALA A 302 18.91 14.66 2.54
CA ALA A 302 20.25 14.70 3.11
C ALA A 302 20.27 15.83 4.14
N ILE A 303 20.62 15.51 5.38
CA ILE A 303 20.43 16.37 6.54
C ILE A 303 21.76 16.57 7.25
N HIS A 304 22.02 17.83 7.61
CA HIS A 304 22.93 18.20 8.68
C HIS A 304 22.11 18.42 9.95
N HIS A 305 22.46 17.72 11.03
CA HIS A 305 21.81 17.84 12.33
C HIS A 305 22.82 18.37 13.32
N GLU A 306 22.68 19.64 13.69
CA GLU A 306 23.60 20.32 14.59
C GLU A 306 23.40 19.79 16.02
N THR A 307 22.18 19.97 16.54
CA THR A 307 21.79 19.53 17.89
C THR A 307 20.28 19.31 18.01
N GLY A 308 19.86 18.66 19.10
CA GLY A 308 18.46 18.57 19.50
C GLY A 308 17.80 17.23 19.23
N SER A 309 16.48 17.20 19.36
CA SER A 309 15.68 15.96 19.28
C SER A 309 14.85 15.93 18.00
N LEU A 310 15.11 14.94 17.15
CA LEU A 310 14.34 14.66 15.94
C LEU A 310 13.35 13.52 16.21
N PRO A 311 12.07 13.82 16.55
CA PRO A 311 11.03 12.81 16.70
C PRO A 311 10.61 12.19 15.37
N THR A 312 10.29 10.90 15.44
CA THR A 312 9.60 10.17 14.37
C THR A 312 8.14 10.57 14.33
N PRO A 313 7.62 11.13 13.22
CA PRO A 313 6.23 11.55 13.14
C PRO A 313 5.24 10.40 13.32
N ASP A 314 4.08 10.70 13.89
CA ASP A 314 3.02 9.73 14.11
C ASP A 314 2.60 9.04 12.81
N GLY A 315 2.41 7.72 12.90
CA GLY A 315 2.03 6.85 11.80
C GLY A 315 3.11 6.64 10.74
N LYS A 316 4.36 7.10 10.98
CA LYS A 316 5.49 6.98 10.04
C LYS A 316 6.66 6.23 10.64
N PHE A 317 7.54 5.77 9.77
CA PHE A 317 8.85 5.25 10.13
C PHE A 317 9.95 6.15 9.58
N GLN A 318 11.07 6.18 10.27
CA GLN A 318 12.25 6.89 9.83
C GLN A 318 13.43 5.94 9.71
N VAL A 319 14.08 5.95 8.55
CA VAL A 319 15.37 5.30 8.36
C VAL A 319 16.45 6.36 8.31
N ILE A 320 17.52 6.14 9.05
CA ILE A 320 18.65 7.03 9.14
C ILE A 320 19.89 6.26 8.69
N VAL A 321 20.54 6.76 7.66
CA VAL A 321 21.79 6.22 7.11
C VAL A 321 22.89 7.26 7.30
N PRO A 322 23.86 7.01 8.19
CA PRO A 322 24.96 7.93 8.43
C PRO A 322 25.77 8.24 7.16
N ILE A 323 26.14 9.51 6.98
CA ILE A 323 27.18 9.94 6.05
C ILE A 323 28.37 10.40 6.89
N ILE A 324 29.50 9.71 6.78
CA ILE A 324 30.69 10.01 7.57
C ILE A 324 31.78 10.55 6.65
N GLN A 325 32.10 11.84 6.79
CA GLN A 325 33.11 12.54 5.98
C GLN A 325 34.53 12.43 6.56
N ASN A 326 34.70 12.34 7.89
CA ASN A 326 35.99 12.39 8.59
C ASN A 326 36.13 11.26 9.64
N GLU A 327 37.28 11.16 10.31
CA GLU A 327 37.60 10.17 11.37
C GLU A 327 36.68 10.19 12.62
N LYS A 328 35.61 11.00 12.62
CA LYS A 328 34.51 10.93 13.59
C LYS A 328 33.61 9.71 13.37
N GLU A 329 34.19 8.55 13.06
CA GLU A 329 33.45 7.32 12.75
C GLU A 329 32.71 6.74 13.98
N HIS A 330 32.86 7.37 15.15
CA HIS A 330 32.45 6.83 16.46
C HIS A 330 31.93 7.91 17.42
N CYS A 331 31.10 8.87 16.98
CA CYS A 331 30.34 9.67 17.95
C CYS A 331 29.15 8.88 18.52
N GLU A 332 28.65 9.29 19.68
CA GLU A 332 27.47 8.68 20.30
C GLU A 332 26.21 9.47 19.95
N VAL A 333 25.16 8.78 19.53
CA VAL A 333 23.81 9.34 19.43
C VAL A 333 22.90 8.67 20.46
N LEU A 334 21.83 9.35 20.84
CA LEU A 334 20.83 8.80 21.75
C LEU A 334 19.53 8.54 20.98
N LEU A 335 18.97 7.35 21.20
CA LEU A 335 17.66 6.97 20.72
C LEU A 335 16.71 6.99 21.92
N GLU A 336 15.80 7.98 21.94
CA GLU A 336 14.86 8.16 23.04
C GLU A 336 13.50 7.59 22.68
N THR A 337 12.96 6.73 23.53
CA THR A 337 11.60 6.18 23.38
C THR A 337 10.89 6.15 24.72
N ASN A 338 9.69 6.72 24.81
CA ASN A 338 8.90 6.79 26.05
C ASN A 338 9.73 7.28 27.26
N GLY A 339 10.56 8.30 27.06
CA GLY A 339 11.45 8.88 28.09
C GLY A 339 12.71 8.07 28.43
N HIS A 340 12.91 6.90 27.82
CA HIS A 340 14.10 6.07 28.01
C HIS A 340 15.13 6.35 26.91
N ARG A 341 16.37 6.65 27.29
CA ARG A 341 17.46 6.98 26.36
C ARG A 341 18.41 5.80 26.19
N ASN A 342 18.59 5.36 24.95
CA ASN A 342 19.54 4.31 24.58
C ASN A 342 20.71 4.93 23.82
N ARG A 343 21.94 4.64 24.25
CA ARG A 343 23.14 5.03 23.52
C ARG A 343 23.35 4.13 22.32
N ALA A 344 23.66 4.71 21.18
CA ALA A 344 24.05 3.98 19.99
C ALA A 344 25.27 4.64 19.34
N THR A 345 26.16 3.81 18.80
CA THR A 345 27.33 4.29 18.08
C THR A 345 26.91 4.79 16.70
N TRP A 346 27.22 6.05 16.41
CA TRP A 346 27.10 6.60 15.07
C TRP A 346 28.30 6.14 14.25
N SER A 347 28.08 5.28 13.26
CA SER A 347 29.17 4.67 12.48
C SER A 347 28.79 4.41 11.03
N SER A 348 29.80 4.26 10.17
CA SER A 348 29.62 3.92 8.76
C SER A 348 29.11 2.48 8.57
N LYS A 349 29.01 1.69 9.65
CA LYS A 349 28.65 0.28 9.62
C LYS A 349 27.18 0.03 9.95
N SER A 350 26.48 1.01 10.52
CA SER A 350 25.14 0.84 11.07
C SER A 350 24.18 1.93 10.59
N GLY A 351 22.95 1.53 10.27
CA GLY A 351 21.81 2.42 10.09
C GLY A 351 20.78 2.23 11.19
N PHE A 352 19.86 3.18 11.29
CA PHE A 352 18.79 3.17 12.30
C PHE A 352 17.43 3.13 11.61
N LEU A 353 16.54 2.28 12.11
CA LEU A 353 15.12 2.25 11.76
C LEU A 353 14.33 2.63 13.02
N LEU A 354 13.69 3.78 12.99
CA LEU A 354 12.95 4.37 14.10
C LEU A 354 11.44 4.27 13.84
N ASN A 355 10.71 3.86 14.87
CA ASN A 355 9.25 3.85 14.89
C ASN A 355 8.71 5.19 15.42
N GLN A 356 7.43 5.47 15.17
CA GLN A 356 6.68 6.50 15.90
C GLN A 356 6.93 6.34 17.40
N THR A 357 6.95 7.45 18.15
CA THR A 357 7.38 7.55 19.56
C THR A 357 8.88 7.48 19.83
N THR A 358 9.73 7.27 18.81
CA THR A 358 11.19 7.32 18.96
C THR A 358 11.78 8.60 18.37
N SER A 359 12.75 9.18 19.08
CA SER A 359 13.50 10.35 18.65
C SER A 359 14.99 10.05 18.53
N LEU A 360 15.64 10.60 17.51
CA LEU A 360 17.10 10.68 17.42
C LEU A 360 17.57 11.97 18.09
N LEU A 361 18.45 11.86 19.08
CA LEU A 361 19.10 12.99 19.72
C LEU A 361 20.61 12.94 19.45
N THR A 362 21.18 14.09 19.16
CA THR A 362 22.63 14.26 19.00
C THR A 362 23.13 15.45 19.81
N GLN A 363 24.35 15.32 20.33
CA GLN A 363 25.10 16.41 20.98
C GLN A 363 26.19 16.97 20.08
N ASP A 364 26.61 16.18 19.08
CA ASP A 364 27.58 16.56 18.08
C ASP A 364 26.90 16.74 16.72
N PRO A 365 27.41 17.64 15.87
CA PRO A 365 26.92 17.75 14.49
C PRO A 365 27.13 16.44 13.72
N ILE A 366 26.07 15.95 13.09
CA ILE A 366 26.08 14.71 12.31
C ILE A 366 25.38 14.89 10.95
N ASP A 367 25.88 14.16 9.97
CA ASP A 367 25.33 14.12 8.61
C ASP A 367 24.70 12.77 8.30
N TYR A 368 23.51 12.77 7.70
CA TYR A 368 22.83 11.54 7.32
C TYR A 368 21.82 11.72 6.20
N ILE A 369 21.44 10.59 5.60
CA ILE A 369 20.24 10.49 4.79
C ILE A 369 19.09 10.05 5.68
N LEU A 370 18.05 10.89 5.72
CA LEU A 370 16.78 10.59 6.35
C LEU A 370 15.79 10.11 5.29
N ILE A 371 15.21 8.93 5.51
CA ILE A 371 14.16 8.35 4.67
C ILE A 371 12.91 8.23 5.54
N ARG A 372 11.79 8.81 5.12
CA ARG A 372 10.49 8.65 5.77
C ARG A 372 9.66 7.63 5.02
N LEU A 373 9.23 6.60 5.74
CA LEU A 373 8.45 5.46 5.27
C LEU A 373 7.06 5.40 5.91
#